data_AF-A0A7S4PLQ6-F1
#
_entry.id   AF-A0A7S4PLQ6-F1
#
_cell.length_a   1.000
_cell.length_b   1.000
_cell.length_c   1.000
_cell.angle_alpha   90.00
_cell.angle_beta   90.00
_cell.angle_gamma   90.00
#
_symmetry.space_group_name_H-M   'P 1'
#
loop_
_entity.id
_entity.type
_entity.pdbx_description
1 polymer ?
#
loop_
_entity_poly.entity_id
_entity_poly.type
_entity_poly.pdbx_seq_one_letter_code
_entity_poly.pdbx_strand_id
1 'polypeptide(L)'
;VLEAFTSTGLRPDKEIYDCQLDIVSKSARSGRSCKEEAFELLAKMKEEDVRADASTFRFLMDILAWSSRHGKATLQDAERVLKEMEGSMQEPSPSFFNGMMAIVAGMASQNAATVEDARAVLERMRQQGMQPSVVTYSAMMAALAGAAKHNKASMQDGEAILLSMQEDGVEGDAI
;
A
#
# COMPACT_ATOMS: atom_id res chain seq x y z
N VAL A 1 -5.24 -2.29 25.09
CA VAL A 1 -6.26 -1.22 24.92
C VAL A 1 -7.61 -1.83 24.59
N LEU A 2 -7.79 -2.62 23.51
CA LEU A 2 -9.06 -3.35 23.26
C LEU A 2 -9.51 -4.19 24.46
N GLU A 3 -8.63 -5.01 25.04
CA GLU A 3 -8.94 -5.83 26.22
C GLU A 3 -9.40 -5.01 27.45
N ALA A 4 -8.99 -3.74 27.54
CA ALA A 4 -9.44 -2.82 28.59
C ALA A 4 -10.85 -2.27 28.31
N PHE A 5 -11.21 -2.08 27.04
CA PHE A 5 -12.59 -1.75 26.62
C PHE A 5 -13.52 -2.94 26.79
N THR A 6 -13.07 -4.15 26.41
CA THR A 6 -13.86 -5.38 26.57
C THR A 6 -14.10 -5.71 28.04
N SER A 7 -13.11 -5.46 28.92
CA SER A 7 -13.26 -5.69 30.38
C SER A 7 -14.08 -4.61 31.10
N THR A 8 -14.34 -3.46 30.47
CA THR A 8 -15.21 -2.38 31.00
C THR A 8 -16.62 -2.39 30.40
N GLY A 9 -16.91 -3.30 29.46
CA GLY A 9 -18.22 -3.43 28.82
C GLY A 9 -18.51 -2.35 27.77
N LEU A 10 -17.52 -1.54 27.41
CA LEU A 10 -17.62 -0.51 26.37
C LEU A 10 -17.26 -1.13 25.01
N ARG A 11 -18.16 -1.03 24.03
CA ARG A 11 -17.86 -1.43 22.66
C ARG A 11 -16.86 -0.44 22.05
N PRO A 12 -15.72 -0.92 21.53
CA PRO A 12 -14.85 -0.07 20.73
C PRO A 12 -15.64 0.48 19.54
N ASP A 13 -15.56 1.77 19.32
CA ASP A 13 -16.09 2.40 18.11
C ASP A 13 -15.00 2.45 17.03
N LYS A 14 -15.39 2.97 15.87
CA LYS A 14 -14.49 3.16 14.72
C LYS A 14 -13.22 3.94 15.08
N GLU A 15 -13.32 4.97 15.92
CA GLU A 15 -12.21 5.85 16.24
C GLU A 15 -11.11 5.09 16.99
N ILE A 16 -11.50 4.18 17.88
CA ILE A 16 -10.57 3.31 18.61
C ILE A 16 -9.82 2.37 17.66
N TYR A 17 -10.52 1.76 16.70
CA TYR A 17 -9.89 0.88 15.71
C TYR A 17 -8.95 1.63 14.78
N ASP A 18 -9.37 2.79 14.26
CA ASP A 18 -8.53 3.63 13.40
C ASP A 18 -7.27 4.12 14.14
N CYS A 19 -7.38 4.46 15.42
CA CYS A 19 -6.22 4.81 16.24
C CYS A 19 -5.23 3.63 16.38
N GLN A 20 -5.73 2.40 16.55
CA GLN A 20 -4.87 1.23 16.64
C GLN A 20 -4.21 0.91 15.30
N LEU A 21 -4.94 1.02 14.19
CA LEU A 21 -4.40 0.87 12.85
C LEU A 21 -3.32 1.93 12.56
N ASP A 22 -3.51 3.18 12.99
CA ASP A 22 -2.49 4.22 12.88
C ASP A 22 -1.24 3.91 13.72
N ILE A 23 -1.40 3.39 14.95
CA ILE A 23 -0.28 2.93 15.78
C ILE A 23 0.48 1.79 15.11
N VAL A 24 -0.22 0.79 14.56
CA VAL A 24 0.39 -0.34 13.84
C VAL A 24 1.11 0.17 12.58
N SER A 25 0.50 1.09 11.82
CA SER A 25 1.11 1.74 10.65
C SER A 25 2.41 2.45 11.00
N LYS A 26 2.43 3.25 12.06
CA LYS A 26 3.63 3.93 12.55
C LYS A 26 4.69 2.95 13.03
N SER A 27 4.29 1.86 13.68
CA SER A 27 5.20 0.83 14.18
C SER A 27 5.82 -0.01 13.05
N ALA A 28 5.07 -0.28 11.98
CA ALA A 28 5.52 -0.97 10.78
C ALA A 28 6.69 -0.24 10.10
N ARG A 29 6.74 1.11 10.16
CA ARG A 29 7.89 1.91 9.66
C ARG A 29 9.23 1.54 10.28
N SER A 30 9.19 1.08 11.53
CA SER A 30 10.38 0.65 12.28
C SER A 30 10.62 -0.85 12.23
N GLY A 31 9.87 -1.59 11.39
CA GLY A 31 9.95 -3.05 11.27
C GLY A 31 9.44 -3.84 12.47
N ARG A 32 8.85 -3.15 13.46
CA ARG A 32 8.41 -3.71 14.76
C ARG A 32 7.02 -4.33 14.75
N SER A 33 6.18 -3.94 13.80
CA SER A 33 4.85 -4.53 13.59
C SER A 33 4.75 -5.18 12.23
N CYS A 34 3.79 -6.10 12.10
CA CYS A 34 3.59 -6.89 10.90
C CYS A 34 2.13 -6.80 10.43
N LYS A 35 1.90 -7.19 9.18
CA LYS A 35 0.59 -7.11 8.51
C LYS A 35 -0.50 -7.91 9.23
N GLU A 36 -0.10 -8.95 9.97
CA GLU A 36 -0.98 -9.85 10.71
C GLU A 36 -1.82 -9.08 11.75
N GLU A 37 -1.20 -8.21 12.55
CA GLU A 37 -1.91 -7.37 13.52
C GLU A 37 -2.99 -6.50 12.86
N ALA A 38 -2.69 -5.97 11.67
CA ALA A 38 -3.61 -5.12 10.94
C ALA A 38 -4.82 -5.90 10.40
N PHE A 39 -4.60 -7.10 9.88
CA PHE A 39 -5.68 -7.97 9.43
C PHE A 39 -6.52 -8.52 10.58
N GLU A 40 -5.92 -8.77 11.75
CA GLU A 40 -6.66 -9.14 12.97
C GLU A 40 -7.57 -8.01 13.44
N LEU A 41 -7.10 -6.76 13.41
CA LEU A 41 -7.94 -5.60 13.73
C LEU A 41 -9.10 -5.46 12.73
N LEU A 42 -8.85 -5.64 11.43
CA LEU A 42 -9.91 -5.63 10.42
C LEU A 42 -10.94 -6.75 10.65
N ALA A 43 -10.49 -7.96 11.03
CA ALA A 43 -11.38 -9.07 11.33
C ALA A 43 -12.26 -8.76 12.56
N LYS A 44 -11.67 -8.21 13.63
CA LYS A 44 -12.41 -7.79 14.83
C LYS A 44 -13.43 -6.70 14.54
N MET A 45 -13.09 -5.70 13.72
CA MET A 45 -14.05 -4.69 13.27
C MET A 45 -15.28 -5.34 12.63
N LYS A 46 -15.09 -6.35 11.78
CA LYS A 46 -16.21 -7.07 11.14
C LYS A 46 -17.03 -7.90 12.12
N GLU A 47 -16.37 -8.62 13.04
CA GLU A 47 -17.04 -9.41 14.08
C GLU A 47 -17.91 -8.52 14.99
N GLU A 48 -17.49 -7.29 15.22
CA GLU A 48 -18.19 -6.32 16.05
C GLU A 48 -19.18 -5.42 15.27
N ASP A 49 -19.36 -5.67 13.97
CA ASP A 49 -20.22 -4.91 13.03
C ASP A 49 -19.80 -3.42 12.90
N VAL A 50 -18.51 -3.15 13.06
CA VAL A 50 -17.90 -1.83 12.83
C VAL A 50 -17.49 -1.73 11.37
N ARG A 51 -18.13 -0.80 10.64
CA ARG A 51 -17.88 -0.60 9.21
C ARG A 51 -16.49 -0.01 8.94
N ALA A 52 -15.67 -0.76 8.21
CA ALA A 52 -14.42 -0.27 7.64
C ALA A 52 -14.66 0.77 6.53
N ASP A 53 -13.79 1.76 6.43
CA ASP A 53 -13.87 2.84 5.45
C ASP A 53 -12.54 3.06 4.70
N ALA A 54 -12.51 4.09 3.86
CA ALA A 54 -11.30 4.49 3.14
C ALA A 54 -10.07 4.72 4.05
N SER A 55 -10.24 5.19 5.29
CA SER A 55 -9.15 5.41 6.23
C SER A 55 -8.58 4.08 6.73
N THR A 56 -9.45 3.14 7.09
CA THR A 56 -9.08 1.77 7.47
C THR A 56 -8.21 1.11 6.38
N PHE A 57 -8.65 1.17 5.12
CA PHE A 57 -7.89 0.59 4.01
C PHE A 57 -6.61 1.36 3.69
N ARG A 58 -6.58 2.69 3.87
CA ARG A 58 -5.36 3.49 3.78
C ARG A 58 -4.30 3.01 4.77
N PHE A 59 -4.68 2.79 6.04
CA PHE A 59 -3.75 2.29 7.05
C PHE A 59 -3.22 0.89 6.71
N LEU A 60 -4.08 -0.01 6.24
CA LEU A 60 -3.67 -1.34 5.78
C LEU A 60 -2.63 -1.25 4.67
N MET A 61 -2.86 -0.42 3.65
CA MET A 61 -1.92 -0.22 2.56
C MET A 61 -0.59 0.38 3.03
N ASP A 62 -0.62 1.35 3.95
CA ASP A 62 0.60 1.90 4.56
C ASP A 62 1.39 0.80 5.29
N ILE A 63 0.73 -0.04 6.10
CA ILE A 63 1.36 -1.15 6.84
C ILE A 63 2.00 -2.16 5.88
N LEU A 64 1.30 -2.53 4.81
CA LEU A 64 1.82 -3.43 3.79
C LEU A 64 3.03 -2.82 3.06
N ALA A 65 2.98 -1.55 2.70
CA ALA A 65 4.09 -0.85 2.06
C ALA A 65 5.35 -0.85 2.94
N TRP A 66 5.23 -0.57 4.23
CA TRP A 66 6.37 -0.65 5.16
C TRP A 66 6.86 -2.09 5.35
N SER A 67 5.94 -3.04 5.50
CA SER A 67 6.27 -4.46 5.71
C SER A 67 6.98 -5.09 4.50
N SER A 68 6.66 -4.65 3.28
CA SER A 68 7.26 -5.16 2.04
C SER A 68 8.75 -4.85 1.94
N ARG A 69 9.20 -3.72 2.50
CA ARG A 69 10.62 -3.32 2.60
C ARG A 69 11.44 -4.25 3.50
N HIS A 70 10.76 -5.08 4.30
CA HIS A 70 11.36 -6.10 5.16
C HIS A 70 11.04 -7.52 4.70
N GLY A 71 10.48 -7.70 3.49
CA GLY A 71 10.12 -9.00 2.93
C GLY A 71 8.91 -9.66 3.60
N LYS A 72 8.11 -8.90 4.36
CA LYS A 72 6.97 -9.41 5.15
C LYS A 72 5.61 -9.18 4.48
N ALA A 73 5.56 -8.46 3.35
CA ALA A 73 4.33 -8.21 2.61
C ALA A 73 4.57 -8.26 1.10
N THR A 74 3.50 -8.60 0.38
CA THR A 74 3.50 -8.87 -1.06
C THR A 74 2.33 -8.17 -1.76
N LEU A 75 2.35 -8.12 -3.09
CA LEU A 75 1.20 -7.68 -3.88
C LEU A 75 -0.07 -8.51 -3.62
N GLN A 76 0.07 -9.80 -3.30
CA GLN A 76 -1.09 -10.64 -2.96
C GLN A 76 -1.80 -10.15 -1.68
N ASP A 77 -1.05 -9.61 -0.71
CA ASP A 77 -1.64 -8.99 0.47
C ASP A 77 -2.42 -7.73 0.10
N ALA A 78 -1.94 -6.94 -0.86
CA ALA A 78 -2.66 -5.77 -1.37
C ALA A 78 -3.96 -6.17 -2.11
N GLU A 79 -3.93 -7.23 -2.92
CA GLU A 79 -5.14 -7.78 -3.56
C GLU A 79 -6.16 -8.25 -2.52
N ARG A 80 -5.69 -8.80 -1.39
CA ARG A 80 -6.58 -9.15 -0.28
C ARG A 80 -7.25 -7.90 0.28
N VAL A 81 -6.50 -6.82 0.52
CA VAL A 81 -7.07 -5.55 1.00
C VAL A 81 -8.09 -5.00 0.00
N LEU A 82 -7.82 -5.08 -1.31
CA LEU A 82 -8.76 -4.63 -2.33
C LEU A 82 -10.09 -5.40 -2.27
N LYS A 83 -10.05 -6.73 -2.16
CA LYS A 83 -11.27 -7.54 -2.03
C LYS A 83 -12.08 -7.16 -0.77
N GLU A 84 -11.38 -6.86 0.32
CA GLU A 84 -12.03 -6.43 1.56
C GLU A 84 -12.64 -5.03 1.43
N MET A 85 -12.00 -4.15 0.66
CA MET A 85 -12.48 -2.82 0.33
C MET A 85 -13.76 -2.88 -0.51
N GLU A 86 -13.74 -3.65 -1.60
CA GLU A 86 -14.90 -3.88 -2.47
C GLU A 86 -16.06 -4.52 -1.70
N GLY A 87 -15.78 -5.52 -0.85
CA GLY A 87 -16.77 -6.16 0.02
C GLY A 87 -17.39 -5.21 1.05
N SER A 88 -16.71 -4.11 1.38
CA SER A 88 -17.20 -3.05 2.28
C SER A 88 -17.92 -1.90 1.54
N MET A 89 -18.22 -2.11 0.25
CA MET A 89 -18.77 -1.10 -0.66
C MET A 89 -17.91 0.17 -0.70
N GLN A 90 -16.59 0.00 -0.78
CA GLN A 90 -15.62 1.06 -1.00
C GLN A 90 -14.88 0.78 -2.30
N GLU A 91 -14.63 1.82 -3.09
CA GLU A 91 -13.91 1.71 -4.36
C GLU A 91 -12.45 2.14 -4.20
N PRO A 92 -11.50 1.44 -4.84
CA PRO A 92 -10.10 1.84 -4.80
C PRO A 92 -9.93 3.28 -5.31
N SER A 93 -9.08 4.04 -4.64
CA SER A 93 -8.73 5.40 -5.03
C SER A 93 -7.35 5.44 -5.70
N PRO A 94 -6.97 6.54 -6.37
CA PRO A 94 -5.59 6.71 -6.84
C PRO A 94 -4.54 6.49 -5.75
N SER A 95 -4.86 6.87 -4.50
CA SER A 95 -4.00 6.62 -3.35
C SER A 95 -3.82 5.13 -3.01
N PHE A 96 -4.83 4.30 -3.27
CA PHE A 96 -4.74 2.85 -3.12
C PHE A 96 -3.70 2.25 -4.08
N PHE A 97 -3.77 2.63 -5.36
CA PHE A 97 -2.80 2.20 -6.37
C PHE A 97 -1.39 2.71 -6.06
N ASN A 98 -1.25 3.95 -5.58
CA ASN A 98 0.04 4.44 -5.10
C ASN A 98 0.60 3.61 -3.93
N GLY A 99 -0.28 3.10 -3.05
CA GLY A 99 0.07 2.12 -2.03
C GLY A 99 0.58 0.80 -2.61
N MET A 100 -0.10 0.25 -3.62
CA MET A 100 0.36 -0.95 -4.34
C MET A 100 1.74 -0.73 -4.98
N MET A 101 1.97 0.43 -5.59
CA MET A 101 3.28 0.80 -6.14
C MET A 101 4.37 0.86 -5.07
N ALA A 102 4.06 1.42 -3.90
CA ALA A 102 5.00 1.44 -2.77
C ALA A 102 5.34 0.03 -2.25
N ILE A 103 4.39 -0.90 -2.29
CA ILE A 103 4.61 -2.32 -1.97
C ILE A 103 5.57 -2.96 -2.98
N VAL A 104 5.34 -2.74 -4.29
CA VAL A 104 6.25 -3.21 -5.34
C VAL A 104 7.66 -2.66 -5.12
N ALA A 105 7.78 -1.36 -4.80
CA ALA A 105 9.08 -0.76 -4.53
C ALA A 105 9.80 -1.40 -3.33
N GLY A 106 9.06 -1.70 -2.26
CA GLY A 106 9.61 -2.43 -1.12
C GLY A 106 10.03 -3.86 -1.47
N MET A 107 9.20 -4.60 -2.21
CA MET A 107 9.53 -5.95 -2.68
C MET A 107 10.75 -5.96 -3.59
N ALA A 108 10.88 -5.00 -4.51
CA ALA A 108 12.02 -4.87 -5.42
C ALA A 108 13.33 -4.66 -4.63
N SER A 109 13.29 -3.89 -3.53
CA SER A 109 14.45 -3.73 -2.62
C SER A 109 14.88 -5.05 -1.97
N GLN A 110 13.96 -6.00 -1.82
CA GLN A 110 14.18 -7.34 -1.28
C GLN A 110 14.37 -8.40 -2.39
N ASN A 111 14.64 -7.97 -3.63
CA ASN A 111 14.82 -8.85 -4.79
C ASN A 111 13.57 -9.70 -5.16
N ALA A 112 12.40 -9.31 -4.67
CA ALA A 112 11.15 -10.07 -4.75
C ALA A 112 10.12 -9.50 -5.75
N ALA A 113 10.41 -8.37 -6.40
CA ALA A 113 9.61 -7.80 -7.48
C ALA A 113 10.51 -7.22 -8.58
N THR A 114 9.94 -7.03 -9.76
CA THR A 114 10.61 -6.43 -10.93
C THR A 114 9.92 -5.14 -11.39
N VAL A 115 10.48 -4.49 -12.41
CA VAL A 115 9.89 -3.29 -13.03
C VAL A 115 8.56 -3.63 -13.71
N GLU A 116 8.41 -4.85 -14.21
CA GLU A 116 7.18 -5.35 -14.83
C GLU A 116 6.02 -5.39 -13.84
N ASP A 117 6.26 -5.76 -12.57
CA ASP A 117 5.22 -5.71 -11.53
C ASP A 117 4.73 -4.27 -11.32
N ALA A 118 5.64 -3.29 -11.35
CA ALA A 118 5.28 -1.87 -11.24
C ALA A 118 4.48 -1.40 -12.46
N ARG A 119 4.88 -1.83 -13.67
CA ARG A 119 4.14 -1.54 -14.91
C ARG A 119 2.74 -2.14 -14.90
N ALA A 120 2.58 -3.37 -14.39
CA ALA A 120 1.27 -4.02 -14.30
C ALA A 120 0.30 -3.24 -13.39
N VAL A 121 0.78 -2.72 -12.26
CA VAL A 121 -0.04 -1.87 -11.38
C VAL A 121 -0.41 -0.55 -12.05
N LEU A 122 0.53 0.09 -12.77
CA LEU A 122 0.28 1.31 -13.55
C LEU A 122 -0.80 1.09 -14.63
N GLU A 123 -0.68 0.02 -15.41
CA GLU A 123 -1.67 -0.33 -16.44
C GLU A 123 -3.05 -0.60 -15.84
N ARG A 124 -3.11 -1.29 -14.70
CA ARG A 124 -4.37 -1.51 -13.99
C ARG A 124 -5.00 -0.19 -13.54
N MET A 125 -4.20 0.74 -13.02
CA MET A 125 -4.67 2.08 -12.63
C MET A 125 -5.29 2.81 -13.84
N ARG A 126 -4.62 2.78 -15.00
CA ARG A 126 -5.12 3.35 -16.27
C ARG A 126 -6.42 2.68 -16.74
N GLN A 127 -6.49 1.34 -16.68
CA GLN A 127 -7.68 0.58 -17.07
C GLN A 127 -8.91 0.91 -16.20
N GLN A 128 -8.69 1.30 -14.95
CA GLN A 128 -9.76 1.79 -14.06
C GLN A 128 -10.08 3.28 -14.26
N GLY A 129 -9.53 3.92 -15.30
CA GLY A 129 -9.76 5.33 -15.61
C GLY A 129 -9.07 6.29 -14.65
N MET A 130 -8.14 5.81 -13.82
CA MET A 130 -7.40 6.64 -12.88
C MET A 130 -6.12 7.14 -13.53
N GLN A 131 -5.86 8.44 -13.41
CA GLN A 131 -4.66 9.06 -13.96
C GLN A 131 -3.47 8.90 -13.01
N PRO A 132 -2.35 8.33 -13.48
CA PRO A 132 -1.10 8.32 -12.73
C PRO A 132 -0.67 9.74 -12.33
N SER A 133 0.02 9.86 -11.20
CA SER A 133 0.55 11.15 -10.73
C SER A 133 2.05 11.09 -10.53
N VAL A 134 2.66 12.24 -10.18
CA VAL A 134 4.08 12.35 -9.81
C VAL A 134 4.44 11.33 -8.73
N VAL A 135 3.52 11.07 -7.78
CA VAL A 135 3.70 10.08 -6.72
C VAL A 135 3.79 8.65 -7.28
N THR A 136 2.98 8.33 -8.29
CA THR A 136 2.99 7.02 -8.96
C THR A 136 4.34 6.78 -9.64
N TYR A 137 4.81 7.73 -10.45
CA TYR A 137 6.10 7.62 -11.14
C TYR A 137 7.30 7.68 -10.19
N SER A 138 7.22 8.47 -9.12
CA SER A 138 8.24 8.48 -8.07
C SER A 138 8.38 7.11 -7.39
N ALA A 139 7.26 6.43 -7.14
CA ALA A 139 7.26 5.07 -6.61
C ALA A 139 7.85 4.05 -7.60
N MET A 140 7.59 4.19 -8.91
CA MET A 140 8.24 3.38 -9.96
C MET A 140 9.75 3.54 -9.95
N MET A 141 10.23 4.79 -9.89
CA MET A 141 11.66 5.09 -9.83
C MET A 141 12.30 4.50 -8.56
N ALA A 142 11.59 4.52 -7.42
CA ALA A 142 12.05 3.87 -6.20
C ALA A 142 12.12 2.33 -6.35
N ALA A 143 11.14 1.71 -7.02
CA ALA A 143 11.17 0.28 -7.32
C ALA A 143 12.34 -0.09 -8.23
N LEU A 144 12.57 0.70 -9.27
CA LEU A 144 13.71 0.56 -10.17
C LEU A 144 15.04 0.62 -9.43
N ALA A 145 15.20 1.62 -8.56
CA ALA A 145 16.41 1.75 -7.74
C ALA A 145 16.60 0.55 -6.81
N GLY A 146 15.53 -0.01 -6.26
CA GLY A 146 15.55 -1.26 -5.48
C GLY A 146 16.02 -2.45 -6.31
N ALA A 147 15.46 -2.63 -7.51
CA ALA A 147 15.83 -3.70 -8.44
C ALA A 147 17.27 -3.57 -8.97
N ALA A 148 17.76 -2.34 -9.15
CA ALA A 148 19.11 -2.07 -9.67
C ALA A 148 20.19 -2.55 -8.69
N LYS A 149 19.94 -2.50 -7.37
CA LYS A 149 20.82 -3.09 -6.34
C LYS A 149 21.06 -4.59 -6.55
N HIS A 150 20.14 -5.24 -7.25
CA HIS A 150 20.16 -6.68 -7.56
C HIS A 150 20.45 -6.94 -9.05
N ASN A 151 20.93 -5.94 -9.80
CA ASN A 151 21.18 -6.01 -11.25
C ASN A 151 19.96 -6.42 -12.09
N LYS A 152 18.74 -6.08 -11.63
CA LYS A 152 17.47 -6.37 -12.31
C LYS A 152 16.85 -5.14 -13.00
N ALA A 153 17.61 -4.05 -13.07
CA ALA A 153 17.16 -2.77 -13.61
C ALA A 153 18.35 -1.97 -14.12
N SER A 154 18.11 -1.16 -15.15
CA SER A 154 19.11 -0.34 -15.84
C SER A 154 18.68 1.13 -15.91
N MET A 155 19.60 2.00 -16.37
CA MET A 155 19.25 3.40 -16.69
C MET A 155 18.17 3.51 -17.77
N GLN A 156 18.17 2.59 -18.75
CA GLN A 156 17.17 2.59 -19.84
C GLN A 156 15.76 2.37 -19.33
N ASP A 157 15.60 1.53 -18.30
CA ASP A 157 14.31 1.32 -17.65
C ASP A 157 13.82 2.59 -16.94
N GLY A 158 14.74 3.38 -16.38
CA GLY A 158 14.44 4.68 -15.77
C GLY A 158 14.03 5.72 -16.80
N GLU A 159 14.75 5.79 -17.93
CA GLU A 159 14.39 6.65 -19.06
C GLU A 159 13.00 6.28 -19.61
N ALA A 160 12.69 4.99 -19.75
CA ALA A 160 11.38 4.53 -20.20
C ALA A 160 10.24 4.95 -19.25
N ILE A 161 10.48 4.93 -17.93
CA ILE A 161 9.51 5.42 -16.93
C ILE A 161 9.29 6.92 -17.08
N LEU A 162 10.35 7.71 -17.27
CA LEU A 162 10.26 9.16 -17.46
C LEU A 162 9.58 9.55 -18.77
N LEU A 163 9.81 8.79 -19.85
CA LEU A 163 9.09 8.97 -21.11
C LEU A 163 7.59 8.72 -20.91
N SER A 164 7.22 7.63 -20.23
CA SER A 164 5.81 7.37 -19.95
C SER A 164 5.18 8.45 -19.07
N MET A 165 5.93 9.04 -18.14
CA MET A 165 5.48 10.18 -17.32
C MET A 165 5.19 11.42 -18.16
N GLN A 166 6.02 11.70 -19.17
CA GLN A 166 5.79 12.79 -20.12
C GLN A 166 4.59 12.54 -21.04
N GLU A 167 4.44 11.30 -21.53
CA GLU A 167 3.30 10.89 -22.35
C GLU A 167 1.96 11.03 -21.62
N ASP A 168 1.93 10.73 -20.33
CA ASP A 168 0.76 10.91 -19.48
C ASP A 168 0.55 12.39 -19.06
N GLY A 169 1.41 13.31 -19.51
CA GLY A 169 1.31 14.74 -19.21
C GLY A 169 1.57 15.08 -17.74
N VAL A 170 2.27 14.22 -17.01
CA VAL A 170 2.61 14.44 -15.61
C VAL A 170 3.91 15.22 -15.53
N GLU A 171 3.83 16.51 -15.24
CA GLU A 171 5.02 17.33 -15.00
C GLU A 171 5.65 16.96 -13.65
N GLY A 172 6.96 16.73 -13.63
CA GLY A 172 7.68 16.46 -12.39
C GLY A 172 7.79 17.72 -11.54
N ASP A 173 7.62 17.58 -10.23
CA ASP A 173 7.94 18.65 -9.31
C ASP A 173 9.43 19.01 -9.49
N ALA A 174 9.70 20.22 -9.98
CA ALA A 174 11.05 20.76 -10.00
C ALA A 174 11.53 20.93 -8.55
N ILE A 175 12.55 20.15 -8.16
CA ILE A 175 13.22 20.22 -6.85
C ILE A 175 14.16 21.43 -6.78
#